data_AF-A0A515A060-F1
#
_entry.id   AF-A0A515A060-F1
#
_cell.length_a   1.000
_cell.length_b   1.000
_cell.length_c   1.000
_cell.angle_alpha   90.00
_cell.angle_beta   90.00
_cell.angle_gamma   90.00
#
_symmetry.space_group_name_H-M   'P 1'
#
loop_
_entity.id
_entity.type
_entity.pdbx_description
1 polymer ?
#
loop_
_entity_poly.entity_id
_entity_poly.type
_entity_poly.pdbx_seq_one_letter_code
_entity_poly.pdbx_strand_id
1 'polypeptide(L)'
;MNARVYLFLVLACLSGKPVSAQWRLLYHSQDINKQQDTSHTTNQITSIESRGVLSKYLVVQYAQIKRKLIAKKSVWGLVDGQGAIWRSYQKELFLVLRYNGGWVEYVVNRPVRTRLTATYAASMYSRTLDSKITSSWTKAMEEIPPGHISR
;
A
#
# COMPACT_ATOMS: atom_id res chain seq x y z
N MET A 1 31.04 -29.59 -25.61
CA MET A 1 30.48 -28.76 -24.51
C MET A 1 29.06 -29.23 -24.27
N ASN A 2 28.79 -29.74 -23.07
CA ASN A 2 27.67 -30.64 -22.81
C ASN A 2 26.36 -29.88 -22.57
N ALA A 3 25.35 -30.13 -23.42
CA ALA A 3 23.99 -29.57 -23.32
C ALA A 3 23.30 -29.79 -21.96
N ARG A 4 23.78 -30.77 -21.17
CA ARG A 4 23.29 -31.07 -19.82
C ARG A 4 23.63 -29.98 -18.79
N VAL A 5 24.66 -29.16 -19.03
CA VAL A 5 25.05 -28.07 -18.11
C VAL A 5 24.09 -26.87 -18.22
N TYR A 6 23.57 -26.60 -19.42
CA TYR A 6 22.60 -25.52 -19.63
C TYR A 6 21.23 -25.82 -19.01
N LEU A 7 20.80 -27.09 -19.01
CA LEU A 7 19.51 -27.50 -18.44
C LEU A 7 19.46 -27.27 -16.91
N PHE A 8 20.58 -27.42 -16.21
CA PHE A 8 20.67 -27.18 -14.76
C PHE A 8 20.67 -25.68 -14.39
N LEU A 9 21.19 -24.81 -15.27
CA LEU A 9 21.26 -23.38 -15.02
C LEU A 9 19.91 -22.67 -15.22
N VAL A 10 19.04 -23.19 -16.11
CA VAL A 10 17.69 -22.64 -16.30
C VAL A 10 16.73 -23.05 -15.17
N LEU A 11 16.91 -24.23 -14.56
CA LEU A 11 16.06 -24.68 -13.46
C LEU A 11 16.28 -23.91 -12.14
N ALA A 12 17.47 -23.33 -11.93
CA ALA A 12 17.80 -22.58 -10.71
C ALA A 12 17.16 -21.18 -10.65
N CYS A 13 16.68 -20.64 -11.78
CA CYS A 13 16.06 -19.31 -11.84
C CYS A 13 14.56 -19.29 -11.51
N LEU A 14 13.93 -20.44 -11.27
CA LEU A 14 12.49 -20.52 -10.96
C LEU A 14 12.17 -20.57 -9.45
N SER A 15 13.19 -20.42 -8.59
CA SER A 15 13.03 -20.29 -7.13
C SER A 15 12.55 -18.88 -6.74
N GLY A 16 11.55 -18.34 -7.45
CA GLY A 16 10.80 -17.19 -6.99
C GLY A 16 10.05 -17.62 -5.74
N LYS A 17 10.54 -17.23 -4.56
CA LYS A 17 9.78 -17.38 -3.31
C LYS A 17 8.37 -16.84 -3.57
N PRO A 18 7.29 -17.59 -3.28
CA PRO A 18 5.98 -16.96 -3.25
C PRO A 18 6.10 -15.84 -2.22
N VAL A 19 6.06 -14.58 -2.68
CA VAL A 19 5.85 -13.46 -1.77
C VAL A 19 4.50 -13.76 -1.17
N SER A 20 4.52 -14.29 0.06
CA SER A 20 3.32 -14.63 0.80
C SER A 20 2.68 -13.31 1.19
N ALA A 21 1.99 -12.71 0.23
CA ALA A 21 1.29 -11.46 0.35
C ALA A 21 0.14 -11.68 1.34
N GLN A 22 0.36 -11.22 2.56
CA GLN A 22 -0.60 -11.29 3.64
C GLN A 22 -1.22 -9.90 3.84
N TRP A 23 -2.51 -9.86 4.17
CA TRP A 23 -3.17 -8.62 4.56
C TRP A 23 -2.57 -8.07 5.85
N ARG A 24 -2.26 -6.77 5.87
CA ARG A 24 -1.63 -6.10 7.03
C ARG A 24 -2.18 -4.71 7.22
N LEU A 25 -2.28 -4.29 8.47
CA LEU A 25 -2.49 -2.88 8.82
C LEU A 25 -1.14 -2.24 9.10
N LEU A 26 -0.96 -1.03 8.61
CA LEU A 26 0.24 -0.24 8.83
C LEU A 26 -0.16 0.93 9.74
N TYR A 27 0.39 0.99 10.94
CA TYR A 27 0.09 2.07 11.87
C TYR A 27 0.97 3.29 11.60
N HIS A 28 2.19 3.04 11.10
CA HIS A 28 3.14 4.05 10.67
C HIS A 28 3.72 3.72 9.29
N SER A 29 4.23 4.74 8.59
CA SER A 29 4.89 4.58 7.27
C SER A 29 6.09 3.63 7.32
N GLN A 30 6.82 3.59 8.45
CA GLN A 30 7.98 2.70 8.60
C GLN A 30 7.59 1.21 8.69
N ASP A 31 6.31 0.90 8.97
CA ASP A 31 5.84 -0.48 9.07
C ASP A 31 5.83 -1.20 7.72
N ILE A 32 5.92 -0.46 6.59
CA ILE A 32 6.01 -1.02 5.24
C ILE A 32 7.15 -2.02 5.12
N ASN A 33 8.32 -1.66 5.66
CA ASN A 33 9.54 -2.46 5.55
C ASN A 33 9.65 -3.56 6.60
N LYS A 34 8.75 -3.58 7.60
CA LYS A 34 8.75 -4.63 8.61
C LYS A 34 8.23 -5.91 7.97
N GLN A 35 9.00 -6.98 8.06
CA GLN A 35 8.53 -8.31 7.69
C GLN A 35 7.56 -8.78 8.78
N GLN A 36 6.41 -9.32 8.38
CA GLN A 36 5.47 -9.86 9.35
C GLN A 36 5.95 -11.25 9.78
N ASP A 37 6.23 -11.42 11.06
CA ASP A 37 6.53 -12.74 11.62
C ASP A 37 5.25 -13.59 11.54
N THR A 38 5.25 -14.54 10.62
CA THR A 38 4.13 -15.45 10.34
C THR A 38 4.06 -16.61 11.32
N SER A 39 5.01 -16.72 12.26
CA SER A 39 5.24 -17.94 13.03
C SER A 39 4.17 -18.22 14.09
N HIS A 40 3.49 -17.22 14.68
CA HIS A 40 2.49 -17.48 15.74
C HIS A 40 1.49 -16.33 15.94
N THR A 41 0.54 -16.12 15.02
CA THR A 41 -0.57 -15.17 15.30
C THR A 41 -1.94 -15.77 15.01
N THR A 42 -2.64 -16.10 16.10
CA THR A 42 -4.08 -16.43 16.18
C THR A 42 -4.99 -15.36 15.54
N ASN A 43 -4.45 -14.17 15.26
CA ASN A 43 -5.15 -13.02 14.69
C ASN A 43 -4.65 -12.67 13.27
N GLN A 44 -4.49 -13.67 12.40
CA GLN A 44 -4.19 -13.43 10.99
C GLN A 44 -5.36 -12.69 10.32
N ILE A 45 -5.07 -11.55 9.69
CA ILE A 45 -6.02 -10.81 8.86
C ILE A 45 -6.18 -11.53 7.52
N THR A 46 -7.42 -11.78 7.12
CA THR A 46 -7.77 -12.45 5.85
C THR A 46 -8.29 -11.49 4.79
N SER A 47 -8.88 -10.37 5.21
CA SER A 47 -9.28 -9.30 4.29
C SER A 47 -9.40 -7.95 5.01
N ILE A 48 -9.19 -6.87 4.26
CA ILE A 48 -9.46 -5.51 4.70
C ILE A 48 -10.28 -4.82 3.62
N GLU A 49 -11.47 -4.35 3.98
CA GLU A 49 -12.37 -3.66 3.06
C GLU A 49 -12.58 -2.20 3.47
N SER A 50 -12.45 -1.30 2.52
CA SER A 50 -12.89 0.09 2.66
C SER A 50 -14.30 0.23 2.11
N ARG A 51 -15.27 0.66 2.93
CA ARG A 51 -16.65 0.92 2.50
C ARG A 51 -16.80 2.23 1.71
N GLY A 52 -15.83 2.54 0.84
CA GLY A 52 -15.79 3.75 0.01
C GLY A 52 -15.21 5.00 0.68
N VAL A 53 -15.21 6.10 -0.08
CA VAL A 53 -14.61 7.40 0.26
C VAL A 53 -15.25 8.05 1.50
N LEU A 54 -16.55 7.86 1.68
CA LEU A 54 -17.29 8.45 2.81
C LEU A 54 -17.15 7.64 4.10
N SER A 55 -16.68 6.39 4.02
CA SER A 55 -16.50 5.56 5.21
C SER A 55 -15.33 6.05 6.05
N LYS A 56 -15.58 6.23 7.36
CA LYS A 56 -14.55 6.53 8.36
C LYS A 56 -13.78 5.29 8.82
N TYR A 57 -14.24 4.10 8.45
CA TYR A 57 -13.75 2.82 8.95
C TYR A 57 -13.33 1.87 7.83
N LEU A 58 -12.37 1.03 8.16
CA LEU A 58 -12.01 -0.20 7.47
C LEU A 58 -12.71 -1.36 8.18
N VAL A 59 -13.21 -2.32 7.41
CA VAL A 59 -13.72 -3.59 7.94
C VAL A 59 -12.58 -4.59 7.82
N VAL A 60 -12.11 -5.10 8.95
CA VAL A 60 -11.00 -6.06 9.02
C VAL A 60 -11.54 -7.41 9.43
N GLN A 61 -11.33 -8.41 8.58
CA GLN A 61 -11.70 -9.79 8.84
C GLN A 61 -10.47 -10.59 9.27
N TYR A 62 -10.65 -11.39 10.32
CA TYR A 62 -9.63 -12.29 10.84
C TYR A 62 -9.98 -13.74 10.51
N ALA A 63 -8.97 -14.62 10.48
CA ALA A 63 -9.11 -16.04 10.15
C ALA A 63 -10.15 -16.76 11.03
N GLN A 64 -10.31 -16.33 12.29
CA GLN A 64 -11.29 -16.89 13.23
C GLN A 64 -12.70 -16.28 13.11
N ILE A 65 -13.11 -15.83 11.91
CA ILE A 65 -14.45 -15.30 11.58
C ILE A 65 -14.80 -13.98 12.31
N LYS A 66 -13.92 -13.44 13.15
CA LYS A 66 -14.11 -12.14 13.81
C LYS A 66 -13.97 -11.02 12.78
N ARG A 67 -14.92 -10.08 12.80
CA ARG A 67 -14.85 -8.80 12.07
C ARG A 67 -14.65 -7.66 13.04
N LYS A 68 -13.78 -6.71 12.71
CA LYS A 68 -13.53 -5.51 13.50
C LYS A 68 -13.58 -4.28 12.62
N LEU A 69 -14.18 -3.21 13.13
CA LEU A 69 -14.08 -1.89 12.52
C LEU A 69 -12.84 -1.18 13.04
N ILE A 70 -12.00 -0.69 12.14
CA ILE A 70 -10.79 0.06 12.47
C ILE A 70 -10.90 1.43 11.81
N ALA A 71 -10.65 2.49 12.59
CA ALA A 71 -10.78 3.84 12.07
C ALA A 71 -9.66 4.11 11.06
N LYS A 72 -10.00 4.64 9.88
CA LYS A 72 -8.99 5.01 8.86
C LYS A 72 -7.96 6.00 9.40
N LYS A 73 -8.37 6.88 10.32
CA LYS A 73 -7.48 7.86 10.97
C LYS A 73 -6.48 7.26 11.96
N SER A 74 -6.69 6.02 12.41
CA SER A 74 -5.82 5.37 13.40
C SER A 74 -4.75 4.48 12.76
N VAL A 75 -4.70 4.45 11.43
CA VAL A 75 -3.72 3.69 10.65
C VAL A 75 -3.12 4.60 9.60
N TRP A 76 -1.86 4.38 9.26
CA TRP A 76 -1.23 5.03 8.12
C TRP A 76 -1.74 4.42 6.81
N GLY A 77 -1.95 3.11 6.77
CA GLY A 77 -2.35 2.39 5.56
C GLY A 77 -2.57 0.90 5.78
N LEU A 78 -2.55 0.15 4.69
CA LEU A 78 -2.67 -1.30 4.69
C LEU A 78 -1.83 -1.92 3.56
N VAL A 79 -1.51 -3.20 3.71
CA VAL A 79 -1.03 -4.06 2.63
C VAL A 79 -2.14 -5.04 2.30
N ASP A 80 -2.47 -5.20 1.02
CA ASP A 80 -3.49 -6.15 0.58
C ASP A 80 -2.95 -7.57 0.41
N GLY A 81 -3.84 -8.50 0.07
CA GLY A 81 -3.50 -9.91 -0.17
C GLY A 81 -2.63 -10.14 -1.41
N GLN A 82 -2.33 -9.09 -2.19
CA GLN A 82 -1.43 -9.10 -3.34
C GLN A 82 -0.10 -8.40 -3.03
N GLY A 83 0.06 -7.85 -1.81
CA GLY A 83 1.26 -7.14 -1.39
C GLY A 83 1.26 -5.68 -1.81
N ALA A 84 0.17 -5.18 -2.39
CA ALA A 84 0.05 -3.79 -2.77
C ALA A 84 -0.14 -2.93 -1.52
N ILE A 85 0.55 -1.79 -1.48
CA ILE A 85 0.53 -0.88 -0.34
C ILE A 85 -0.50 0.22 -0.61
N TRP A 86 -1.41 0.42 0.33
CA TRP A 86 -2.44 1.44 0.25
C TRP A 86 -2.30 2.40 1.41
N ARG A 87 -2.08 3.69 1.11
CA ARG A 87 -2.02 4.75 2.12
C ARG A 87 -3.43 5.27 2.39
N SER A 88 -3.81 5.39 3.67
CA SER A 88 -5.03 6.09 4.05
C SER A 88 -4.75 7.57 4.26
N TYR A 89 -5.47 8.42 3.53
CA TYR A 89 -5.30 9.86 3.62
C TYR A 89 -6.63 10.57 3.35
N GLN A 90 -7.01 11.53 4.20
CA GLN A 90 -8.27 12.28 4.08
C GLN A 90 -9.51 11.41 3.80
N LYS A 91 -9.61 10.22 4.44
CA LYS A 91 -10.68 9.21 4.29
C LYS A 91 -10.66 8.40 2.99
N GLU A 92 -9.76 8.70 2.06
CA GLU A 92 -9.51 7.92 0.85
C GLU A 92 -8.39 6.88 1.08
N LEU A 93 -8.32 5.90 0.17
CA LEU A 93 -7.19 4.98 0.06
C LEU A 93 -6.48 5.25 -1.27
N PHE A 94 -5.17 5.41 -1.20
CA PHE A 94 -4.28 5.72 -2.31
C PHE A 94 -3.33 4.53 -2.50
N LEU A 95 -3.40 3.87 -3.65
CA LEU A 95 -2.46 2.80 -4.00
C LEU A 95 -1.09 3.43 -4.22
N VAL A 96 -0.06 2.96 -3.53
CA VAL A 96 1.33 3.36 -3.75
C VAL A 96 1.84 2.63 -4.99
N LEU A 97 2.18 3.38 -6.04
CA LEU A 97 2.75 2.81 -7.26
C LEU A 97 4.28 2.79 -7.21
N ARG A 98 4.89 3.87 -6.72
CA ARG A 98 6.35 4.04 -6.67
C ARG A 98 6.76 4.80 -5.42
N TYR A 99 7.85 4.37 -4.80
CA TYR A 99 8.52 5.08 -3.73
C TYR A 99 10.02 4.83 -3.82
N ASN A 100 10.81 5.89 -3.84
CA ASN A 100 12.27 5.81 -3.98
C ASN A 100 13.04 6.55 -2.88
N GLY A 101 12.38 6.93 -1.78
CA GLY A 101 12.99 7.72 -0.70
C GLY A 101 12.98 9.23 -0.93
N GLY A 102 12.80 9.71 -2.17
CA GLY A 102 12.70 11.14 -2.48
C GLY A 102 11.30 11.62 -2.84
N TRP A 103 10.41 10.72 -3.28
CA TRP A 103 9.02 11.02 -3.60
C TRP A 103 8.18 9.75 -3.65
N VAL A 104 6.86 9.92 -3.63
CA VAL A 104 5.88 8.84 -3.72
C VAL A 104 4.86 9.12 -4.82
N GLU A 105 4.60 8.12 -5.66
CA GLU A 105 3.51 8.10 -6.64
C GLU A 105 2.34 7.32 -6.08
N TYR A 106 1.14 7.85 -6.28
CA TYR A 106 -0.09 7.16 -5.94
C TYR A 106 -1.09 7.15 -7.07
N VAL A 107 -2.02 6.20 -7.01
CA VAL A 107 -3.27 6.22 -7.75
C VAL A 107 -4.45 6.14 -6.80
N VAL A 108 -5.48 6.94 -7.07
CA VAL A 108 -6.79 6.84 -6.44
C VAL A 108 -7.88 6.72 -7.49
N ASN A 109 -8.82 5.81 -7.28
CA ASN A 109 -10.01 5.70 -8.13
C ASN A 109 -11.05 6.72 -7.69
N ARG A 110 -11.36 7.68 -8.56
CA ARG A 110 -12.37 8.71 -8.30
C ARG A 110 -13.56 8.58 -9.24
N PRO A 111 -14.79 8.81 -8.76
CA PRO A 111 -15.96 8.81 -9.63
C PRO A 111 -15.88 9.94 -10.65
N VAL A 112 -16.25 9.65 -11.90
CA VAL A 112 -16.44 10.64 -12.95
C VAL A 112 -17.75 11.37 -12.66
N ARG A 113 -17.69 12.69 -12.42
CA ARG A 113 -18.85 13.50 -12.01
C ARG A 113 -20.09 13.36 -12.90
N THR A 114 -19.92 12.98 -14.17
CA THR A 114 -20.99 12.89 -15.17
C THR A 114 -21.57 11.48 -15.35
N ARG A 115 -21.02 10.45 -14.71
CA ARG A 115 -21.46 9.05 -14.89
C ARG A 115 -21.44 8.31 -13.55
N LEU A 116 -22.59 7.75 -13.16
CA LEU A 116 -22.79 7.11 -11.84
C LEU A 116 -21.88 5.90 -11.57
N THR A 117 -21.33 5.26 -12.60
CA THR A 117 -20.54 4.02 -12.48
C THR A 117 -19.11 4.14 -12.97
N ALA A 118 -18.75 5.23 -13.67
CA ALA A 118 -17.40 5.36 -14.20
C ALA A 118 -16.47 5.93 -13.13
N THR A 119 -15.33 5.27 -12.92
CA THR A 119 -14.22 5.79 -12.14
C THR A 119 -13.01 6.03 -13.05
N TYR A 120 -12.16 6.97 -12.69
CA TYR A 120 -10.86 7.16 -13.33
C TYR A 120 -9.75 7.06 -12.29
N ALA A 121 -8.61 6.54 -12.72
CA ALA A 121 -7.38 6.51 -11.95
C ALA A 121 -6.75 7.91 -12.00
N ALA A 122 -6.74 8.61 -10.87
CA ALA A 122 -6.05 9.88 -10.74
C ALA A 122 -4.65 9.65 -10.15
N SER A 123 -3.61 10.05 -10.88
CA SER A 123 -2.25 10.09 -10.36
C SER A 123 -2.10 11.20 -9.33
N MET A 124 -1.46 10.88 -8.21
CA MET A 124 -1.20 11.79 -7.11
C MET A 124 0.23 11.60 -6.60
N TYR A 125 0.76 12.60 -5.89
CA TYR A 125 2.16 12.68 -5.53
C TYR A 125 2.34 13.22 -4.10
N SER A 126 3.44 12.83 -3.45
CA SER A 126 3.94 13.47 -2.24
C SER A 126 5.47 13.39 -2.17
N ARG A 127 6.12 14.27 -1.38
CA ARG A 127 7.57 14.23 -1.17
C ARG A 127 8.02 13.01 -0.36
N THR A 128 7.27 12.67 0.69
CA THR A 128 7.53 11.51 1.54
C THR A 128 6.25 10.70 1.74
N LEU A 129 6.38 9.52 2.34
CA LEU A 129 5.24 8.68 2.73
C LEU A 129 4.30 9.35 3.75
N ASP A 130 4.76 10.39 4.45
CA ASP A 130 4.00 11.09 5.48
C ASP A 130 3.59 12.51 5.06
N SER A 131 4.18 13.05 4.00
CA SER A 131 3.86 14.35 3.39
C SER A 131 2.44 14.41 2.83
N LYS A 132 1.96 15.63 2.56
CA LYS A 132 0.65 15.87 1.95
C LYS A 132 0.56 15.24 0.56
N ILE A 133 -0.57 14.61 0.26
CA ILE A 133 -0.86 14.09 -1.08
C ILE A 133 -1.48 15.20 -1.93
N THR A 134 -0.95 15.41 -3.13
CA THR A 134 -1.36 16.45 -4.08
C THR A 134 -1.43 15.89 -5.50
N SER A 135 -2.32 16.43 -6.33
CA SER A 135 -2.43 16.06 -7.75
C SER A 135 -1.35 16.72 -8.63
N SER A 136 -0.63 17.71 -8.12
CA SER A 136 0.46 18.40 -8.80
C SER A 136 1.81 17.92 -8.30
N TRP A 137 2.66 17.49 -9.23
CA TRP A 137 4.04 17.10 -8.98
C TRP A 137 4.86 18.24 -8.39
N THR A 138 4.85 19.40 -9.03
CA THR A 138 5.62 20.58 -8.61
C THR A 138 5.29 20.95 -7.16
N LYS A 139 3.99 21.00 -6.84
CA LYS A 139 3.51 21.29 -5.49
C LYS A 139 3.90 20.21 -4.48
N ALA A 140 3.97 18.95 -4.89
CA ALA A 140 4.41 17.86 -4.01
C ALA A 140 5.89 18.01 -3.65
N MET A 141 6.72 18.48 -4.59
CA MET A 141 8.16 18.60 -4.41
C MET A 141 8.60 19.87 -3.68
N GLU A 142 7.75 20.91 -3.68
CA GLU A 142 7.94 22.13 -2.87
C GLU A 142 7.82 21.87 -1.36
N GLU A 143 7.20 20.77 -0.94
CA GLU A 143 7.02 20.45 0.47
C GLU A 143 8.36 20.11 1.12
N ILE A 144 8.82 20.99 2.04
CA ILE A 144 10.00 20.76 2.86
C ILE A 144 9.65 19.69 3.91
N PRO A 145 10.33 18.53 3.92
CA PRO A 145 10.08 17.51 4.93
C PRO A 145 10.34 18.07 6.33
N PRO A 146 9.49 17.76 7.33
CA PRO A 146 9.76 18.16 8.70
C PRO A 146 11.12 17.59 9.16
N GLY A 147 12.04 18.46 9.58
CA GLY A 147 13.40 18.12 9.99
C GLY A 147 14.50 18.39 8.95
N HIS A 148 14.17 18.89 7.76
CA HIS A 148 15.18 19.33 6.78
C HIS A 148 15.57 20.80 7.04
N ILE A 149 16.74 21.04 7.62
CA ILE A 149 17.34 22.38 7.67
C ILE A 149 17.98 22.62 6.32
N SER A 150 17.39 23.50 5.51
CA SER A 150 18.07 24.10 4.35
C SER A 150 19.22 24.95 4.88
N ARG A 151 20.45 24.46 4.76
CA ARG A 151 21.67 25.28 4.86
C ARG A 151 22.00 25.87 3.50
#